data_AF-C9LLR6-F1
#
_entry.id   AF-C9LLR6-F1
#
_cell.length_a   1.000
_cell.length_b   1.000
_cell.length_c   1.000
_cell.angle_alpha   90.00
_cell.angle_beta   90.00
_cell.angle_gamma   90.00
#
_symmetry.space_group_name_H-M   'P 1'
#
loop_
_entity.id
_entity.type
_entity.pdbx_description
1 polymer ?
#
loop_
_entity_poly.entity_id
_entity_poly.type
_entity_poly.pdbx_seq_one_letter_code
_entity_poly.pdbx_strand_id
1 'polypeptide(L)'
;MISSESKKGKKLHIEFLRFFCIWLVMFTHTSTAGFSLYLLRPESFFFPFYIAVPFWVKTAVPIFFMISGALLLKKEEPISVIFKKRIWRFAQIIFLFSLINYLYFYHGLNLSFFGHLSKFFTLMYSSNMATAYYFLYIYIGFLLMLPLWRILVRHMTNQLFLYLIALNLFFVGFIPVFSFLIFKGTAEINWFINPILAVSEPSFYFILGYWIENVLPIHWLTKRNLLYLGMAAIAGTMIASIMTCYHGVVAGGLTEAISERFYDSFLFLNTAFIFCASRLWFITHNISERCQKILLFLGNMSFGVMLFEEITRNITRFFFNRILLTYIPRFPFFDAVIWICSAFILGLLLTYLVKKIPYFTHLI
;
A
#
# COMPACT_ATOMS: atom_id res chain seq x y z
N MET A 1 27.59 -13.16 9.95
CA MET A 1 26.66 -12.15 10.49
C MET A 1 26.81 -10.89 9.65
N ILE A 2 25.90 -10.63 8.71
CA ILE A 2 25.88 -9.37 7.94
C ILE A 2 24.74 -8.56 8.55
N SER A 3 25.06 -7.66 9.49
CA SER A 3 24.03 -6.85 10.12
C SER A 3 23.61 -5.72 9.18
N SER A 4 22.49 -5.93 8.48
CA SER A 4 21.72 -4.87 7.82
C SER A 4 21.00 -3.96 8.84
N GLU A 5 21.48 -3.91 10.09
CA GLU A 5 20.88 -3.19 11.20
C GLU A 5 21.65 -1.89 11.41
N SER A 6 20.94 -0.77 11.28
CA SER A 6 21.48 0.56 11.59
C SER A 6 21.88 0.67 13.06
N LYS A 7 22.66 1.70 13.42
CA LYS A 7 23.04 2.03 14.81
C LYS A 7 21.86 2.14 15.81
N LYS A 8 20.60 2.17 15.32
CA LYS A 8 19.36 2.18 16.12
C LYS A 8 18.56 0.86 16.07
N GLY A 9 19.11 -0.24 15.56
CA GLY A 9 18.43 -1.53 15.39
C GLY A 9 17.31 -1.54 14.34
N LYS A 10 17.18 -0.47 13.54
CA LYS A 10 16.23 -0.42 12.42
C LYS A 10 16.82 -1.10 11.19
N LYS A 11 16.01 -1.94 10.54
CA LYS A 11 16.33 -2.65 9.29
C LYS A 11 16.14 -1.71 8.10
N LEU A 12 17.20 -1.49 7.32
CA LEU A 12 17.20 -0.48 6.25
C LEU A 12 16.21 -0.79 5.12
N HIS A 13 16.04 -2.06 4.74
CA HIS A 13 15.06 -2.44 3.71
C HIS A 13 13.63 -2.13 4.13
N ILE A 14 13.31 -2.25 5.42
CA ILE A 14 11.98 -1.91 5.94
C ILE A 14 11.75 -0.40 5.88
N GLU A 15 12.75 0.42 6.20
CA GLU A 15 12.63 1.88 6.10
C GLU A 15 12.55 2.35 4.64
N PHE A 16 13.25 1.66 3.73
CA PHE A 16 13.10 1.86 2.28
C PHE A 16 11.68 1.54 1.81
N LEU A 17 11.19 0.34 2.13
CA LEU A 17 9.86 -0.09 1.73
C LEU A 17 8.77 0.83 2.31
N ARG A 18 8.92 1.33 3.54
CA ARG A 18 7.95 2.29 4.13
C ARG A 18 7.76 3.54 3.27
N PHE A 19 8.84 4.23 2.92
CA PHE A 19 8.69 5.47 2.14
C PHE A 19 8.26 5.17 0.71
N PHE A 20 8.76 4.08 0.13
CA PHE A 20 8.39 3.65 -1.22
C PHE A 20 6.89 3.35 -1.31
N CYS A 21 6.33 2.62 -0.33
CA CYS A 21 4.90 2.36 -0.27
C CYS A 21 4.07 3.64 -0.17
N ILE A 22 4.46 4.60 0.69
CA ILE A 22 3.70 5.85 0.81
C ILE A 22 3.73 6.62 -0.52
N TRP A 23 4.87 6.64 -1.20
CA TRP A 23 4.95 7.24 -2.53
C TRP A 23 4.02 6.54 -3.54
N LEU A 24 3.99 5.21 -3.55
CA LEU A 24 3.08 4.45 -4.42
C LEU A 24 1.60 4.67 -4.06
N VAL A 25 1.23 4.75 -2.77
CA VAL A 25 -0.15 5.09 -2.35
C VAL A 25 -0.56 6.44 -2.91
N MET A 26 0.31 7.45 -2.80
CA MET A 26 0.04 8.77 -3.38
C MET A 26 -0.13 8.69 -4.90
N PHE A 27 0.66 7.85 -5.57
CA PHE A 27 0.54 7.62 -7.00
C PHE A 27 -0.80 6.95 -7.38
N THR A 28 -1.32 6.01 -6.58
CA THR A 28 -2.67 5.45 -6.77
C THR A 28 -3.73 6.55 -6.78
N HIS A 29 -3.62 7.54 -5.89
CA HIS A 29 -4.57 8.65 -5.78
C HIS A 29 -4.44 9.72 -6.88
N THR A 30 -3.63 9.47 -7.92
CA THR A 30 -3.65 10.25 -9.17
C THR A 30 -4.79 9.86 -10.11
N SER A 31 -5.43 8.69 -9.91
CA SER A 31 -6.51 8.18 -10.79
C SER A 31 -6.09 8.27 -12.28
N THR A 32 -6.93 8.78 -13.16
CA THR A 32 -6.70 8.88 -14.61
C THR A 32 -5.51 9.76 -15.00
N ALA A 33 -4.99 10.61 -14.10
CA ALA A 33 -3.80 11.41 -14.38
C ALA A 33 -2.51 10.55 -14.41
N GLY A 34 -2.48 9.42 -13.70
CA GLY A 34 -1.28 8.57 -13.62
C GLY A 34 -1.60 7.08 -13.45
N PHE A 35 -2.24 6.71 -12.34
CA PHE A 35 -2.57 5.33 -11.99
C PHE A 35 -3.36 4.61 -13.10
N SER A 36 -4.44 5.23 -13.59
CA SER A 36 -5.32 4.68 -14.63
C SER A 36 -5.08 5.34 -16.00
N LEU A 37 -3.86 5.82 -16.28
CA LEU A 37 -3.56 6.61 -17.48
C LEU A 37 -3.90 5.89 -18.80
N TYR A 38 -3.85 4.55 -18.81
CA TYR A 38 -4.21 3.72 -19.97
C TYR A 38 -5.64 3.97 -20.46
N LEU A 39 -6.56 4.44 -19.60
CA LEU A 39 -7.93 4.80 -19.97
C LEU A 39 -7.99 6.04 -20.86
N LEU A 40 -7.10 7.01 -20.64
CA LEU A 40 -7.06 8.25 -21.43
C LEU A 40 -6.25 8.09 -22.72
N ARG A 41 -5.47 7.02 -22.83
CA ARG A 41 -4.51 6.79 -23.91
C ARG A 41 -4.55 5.35 -24.45
N PRO A 42 -5.74 4.82 -24.86
CA PRO A 42 -5.87 3.45 -25.34
C PRO A 42 -5.06 3.18 -26.61
N GLU A 43 -4.97 4.16 -27.51
CA GLU A 43 -4.24 4.06 -28.80
C GLU A 43 -2.73 4.35 -28.69
N SER A 44 -2.20 4.55 -27.49
CA SER A 44 -0.79 4.90 -27.30
C SER A 44 0.12 3.70 -27.54
N PHE A 45 1.26 3.91 -28.21
CA PHE A 45 2.33 2.91 -28.28
C PHE A 45 2.78 2.41 -26.88
N PHE A 46 2.72 3.29 -25.87
CA PHE A 46 3.04 2.96 -24.48
C PHE A 46 1.89 2.31 -23.71
N PHE A 47 0.78 1.93 -24.35
CA PHE A 47 -0.36 1.30 -23.69
C PHE A 47 0.03 0.07 -22.83
N PRO A 48 0.87 -0.88 -23.30
CA PRO A 48 1.28 -2.02 -22.46
C PRO A 48 1.99 -1.60 -21.17
N PHE A 49 2.74 -0.49 -21.20
CA PHE A 49 3.35 0.07 -20.01
C PHE A 49 2.28 0.71 -19.11
N TYR A 50 1.38 1.53 -19.66
CA TYR A 50 0.35 2.21 -18.87
C TYR A 50 -0.62 1.25 -18.18
N ILE A 51 -1.01 0.14 -18.83
CA ILE A 51 -1.89 -0.85 -18.20
C ILE A 51 -1.17 -1.68 -17.14
N ALA A 52 0.15 -1.85 -17.22
CA ALA A 52 0.93 -2.55 -16.21
C ALA A 52 1.09 -1.74 -14.92
N VAL A 53 1.05 -0.40 -14.99
CA VAL A 53 1.28 0.52 -13.86
C VAL A 53 0.40 0.18 -12.63
N PRO A 54 -0.95 0.03 -12.74
CA PRO A 54 -1.80 -0.35 -11.61
C PRO A 54 -1.32 -1.57 -10.83
N PHE A 55 -0.89 -2.63 -11.51
CA PHE A 55 -0.51 -3.91 -10.89
C PHE A 55 0.78 -3.83 -10.08
N TRP A 56 1.64 -2.86 -10.37
CA TRP A 56 2.86 -2.59 -9.61
C TRP A 56 2.64 -1.54 -8.53
N VAL A 57 1.87 -0.49 -8.83
CA VAL A 57 1.56 0.57 -7.86
C VAL A 57 0.68 0.03 -6.72
N LYS A 58 -0.29 -0.85 -7.01
CA LYS A 58 -1.14 -1.46 -5.98
C LYS A 58 -0.40 -2.31 -4.94
N THR A 59 0.86 -2.70 -5.20
CA THR A 59 1.68 -3.41 -4.20
C THR A 59 1.95 -2.58 -2.94
N ALA A 60 1.72 -1.27 -2.99
CA ALA A 60 1.94 -0.35 -1.88
C ALA A 60 1.27 -0.79 -0.57
N VAL A 61 -0.03 -1.11 -0.64
CA VAL A 61 -0.86 -1.46 0.52
C VAL A 61 -0.50 -2.86 1.06
N PRO A 62 -0.38 -3.90 0.22
CA PRO A 62 0.21 -5.18 0.58
C PRO A 62 1.55 -5.09 1.31
N ILE A 63 2.52 -4.33 0.77
CA ILE A 63 3.83 -4.17 1.39
C ILE A 63 3.70 -3.49 2.76
N PHE A 64 2.78 -2.52 2.93
CA PHE A 64 2.53 -1.92 4.23
C PHE A 64 2.10 -2.97 5.26
N PHE A 65 1.15 -3.84 4.90
CA PHE A 65 0.73 -4.94 5.77
C PHE A 65 1.88 -5.92 6.04
N MET A 66 2.70 -6.24 5.03
CA MET A 66 3.89 -7.07 5.22
C MET A 66 4.88 -6.46 6.22
N ILE A 67 5.17 -5.16 6.12
CA ILE A 67 6.02 -4.44 7.08
C ILE A 67 5.42 -4.53 8.49
N SER A 68 4.11 -4.34 8.60
CA SER A 68 3.42 -4.40 9.88
C SER A 68 3.52 -5.80 10.50
N GLY A 69 3.31 -6.85 9.70
CA GLY A 69 3.42 -8.25 10.15
C GLY A 69 4.83 -8.63 10.55
N ALA A 70 5.80 -8.28 9.72
CA ALA A 70 7.23 -8.47 9.96
C ALA A 70 7.69 -7.91 11.31
N LEU A 71 7.14 -6.77 11.73
CA LEU A 71 7.54 -6.05 12.93
C LEU A 71 6.69 -6.33 14.17
N LEU A 72 5.38 -6.57 14.03
CA LEU A 72 4.44 -6.67 15.15
C LEU A 72 4.22 -8.10 15.64
N LEU A 73 4.26 -9.08 14.73
CA LEU A 73 3.90 -10.47 15.04
C LEU A 73 4.99 -11.23 15.79
N LYS A 74 6.25 -10.85 15.58
CA LYS A 74 7.38 -11.45 16.33
C LYS A 74 7.45 -11.01 17.80
N LYS A 75 6.71 -9.97 18.19
CA LYS A 75 6.81 -9.38 19.53
C LYS A 75 5.93 -10.11 20.53
N GLU A 76 6.36 -10.10 21.79
CA GLU A 76 5.55 -10.50 22.93
C GLU A 76 5.20 -9.24 23.73
N GLU A 77 3.92 -8.91 23.85
CA GLU A 77 3.47 -7.77 24.64
C GLU A 77 2.13 -8.13 25.29
N PRO A 78 1.88 -7.71 26.54
CA PRO A 78 0.60 -7.94 27.19
C PRO A 78 -0.52 -7.18 26.47
N ILE A 79 -1.74 -7.72 26.53
CA ILE A 79 -2.93 -7.14 25.89
C ILE A 79 -3.14 -5.68 26.32
N SER A 80 -2.90 -5.38 27.61
CA SER A 80 -3.00 -4.02 28.15
C SER A 80 -2.11 -3.00 27.42
N VAL A 81 -0.91 -3.39 26.98
CA VAL A 81 0.00 -2.52 26.21
C VAL A 81 -0.54 -2.27 24.81
N ILE A 82 -1.17 -3.27 24.18
CA ILE A 82 -1.78 -3.13 22.86
C ILE A 82 -2.89 -2.06 22.91
N PHE A 83 -3.79 -2.15 23.89
CA PHE A 83 -4.89 -1.18 24.03
C PHE A 83 -4.38 0.20 24.48
N LYS A 84 -3.66 0.28 25.59
CA LYS A 84 -3.27 1.56 26.22
C LYS A 84 -2.20 2.32 25.44
N LYS A 85 -1.31 1.65 24.72
CA LYS A 85 -0.22 2.32 23.98
C LYS A 85 -0.45 2.33 22.47
N ARG A 86 -0.83 1.21 21.86
CA ARG A 86 -0.90 1.11 20.38
C ARG A 86 -2.22 1.63 19.85
N ILE A 87 -3.35 1.07 20.31
CA ILE A 87 -4.69 1.46 19.87
C ILE A 87 -4.95 2.91 20.26
N TRP A 88 -4.64 3.29 21.50
CA TRP A 88 -4.79 4.68 21.95
C TRP A 88 -4.01 5.70 21.11
N ARG A 89 -2.78 5.37 20.69
CA ARG A 89 -1.98 6.21 19.79
C ARG A 89 -2.69 6.41 18.44
N PHE A 90 -3.19 5.33 17.84
CA PHE A 90 -3.88 5.40 16.55
C PHE A 90 -5.25 6.07 16.64
N ALA A 91 -5.98 5.92 17.74
CA ALA A 91 -7.21 6.66 17.99
C ALA A 91 -6.97 8.19 18.03
N GLN A 92 -5.90 8.63 18.72
CA GLN A 92 -5.48 10.04 18.70
C GLN A 92 -5.09 10.51 17.30
N ILE A 93 -4.33 9.71 16.54
CA ILE A 93 -3.95 10.04 15.16
C ILE A 93 -5.19 10.24 14.30
N ILE A 94 -6.12 9.28 14.30
CA ILE A 94 -7.36 9.37 13.51
C ILE A 94 -8.11 10.65 13.88
N PHE A 95 -8.32 10.91 15.17
CA PHE A 95 -9.04 12.10 15.61
C PHE A 95 -8.36 13.40 15.16
N LEU A 96 -7.07 13.58 15.49
CA LEU A 96 -6.34 14.83 15.23
C LEU A 96 -6.18 15.11 13.74
N PHE A 97 -5.79 14.10 12.96
CA PHE A 97 -5.54 14.28 11.54
C PHE A 97 -6.82 14.29 10.70
N SER A 98 -7.91 13.68 11.20
CA SER A 98 -9.25 13.91 10.64
C SER A 98 -9.72 15.33 10.92
N LEU A 99 -9.45 15.87 12.12
CA LEU A 99 -9.81 17.25 12.45
C LEU A 99 -9.07 18.23 11.55
N ILE A 100 -7.76 18.03 11.34
CA ILE A 100 -6.97 18.86 10.42
C ILE A 100 -7.55 18.82 8.99
N ASN A 101 -7.87 17.63 8.47
CA ASN A 101 -8.46 17.53 7.13
C ASN A 101 -9.85 18.15 7.07
N TYR A 102 -10.67 17.96 8.10
CA TYR A 102 -11.99 18.55 8.18
C TYR A 102 -11.94 20.07 8.15
N LEU A 103 -11.05 20.66 8.95
CA LEU A 103 -10.81 22.10 8.98
C LEU A 103 -10.22 22.62 7.67
N TYR A 104 -9.52 21.81 6.89
CA TYR A 104 -8.99 22.23 5.60
C TYR A 104 -10.02 22.16 4.46
N PHE A 105 -10.82 21.08 4.39
CA PHE A 105 -11.75 20.86 3.27
C PHE A 105 -13.18 21.34 3.53
N TYR A 106 -13.62 21.42 4.77
CA TYR A 106 -15.03 21.61 5.13
C TYR A 106 -15.31 22.85 6.00
N HIS A 107 -14.29 23.69 6.28
CA HIS A 107 -14.47 24.91 7.08
C HIS A 107 -15.41 25.95 6.43
N GLY A 108 -15.51 25.97 5.10
CA GLY A 108 -16.33 26.92 4.35
C GLY A 108 -17.80 26.52 4.19
N LEU A 109 -18.23 25.39 4.76
CA LEU A 109 -19.63 24.98 4.70
C LEU A 109 -20.50 25.91 5.54
N ASN A 110 -21.67 26.30 5.01
CA ASN A 110 -22.64 27.10 5.75
C ASN A 110 -23.46 26.22 6.72
N LEU A 111 -22.82 25.76 7.80
CA LEU A 111 -23.43 24.96 8.84
C LEU A 111 -23.36 25.68 10.18
N SER A 112 -24.33 25.41 11.06
CA SER A 112 -24.21 25.79 12.47
C SER A 112 -23.04 25.04 13.13
N PHE A 113 -22.57 25.52 14.28
CA PHE A 113 -21.52 24.84 15.05
C PHE A 113 -21.84 23.35 15.30
N PHE A 114 -23.07 23.04 15.72
CA PHE A 114 -23.52 21.66 15.90
C PHE A 114 -23.61 20.88 14.60
N GLY A 115 -23.96 21.53 13.48
CA GLY A 115 -23.91 20.94 12.15
C GLY A 115 -22.50 20.52 11.75
N HIS A 116 -21.50 21.37 12.00
CA HIS A 116 -20.09 21.01 11.77
C HIS A 116 -19.64 19.85 12.66
N LEU A 117 -20.02 19.85 13.93
CA LEU A 117 -19.66 18.78 14.86
C LEU A 117 -20.24 17.43 14.42
N SER A 118 -21.53 17.40 14.07
CA SER A 118 -22.21 16.20 13.56
C SER A 118 -21.56 15.69 12.27
N LYS A 119 -21.28 16.59 11.32
CA LYS A 119 -20.65 16.21 10.06
C LYS A 119 -19.24 15.66 10.27
N PHE A 120 -18.44 16.27 11.15
CA PHE A 120 -17.11 15.79 11.49
C PHE A 120 -17.14 14.36 12.04
N PHE A 121 -17.95 14.09 13.06
CA PHE A 121 -18.06 12.74 13.62
C PHE A 121 -18.64 11.73 12.63
N THR A 122 -19.58 12.14 11.77
CA THR A 122 -20.13 11.28 10.71
C THR A 122 -19.05 10.88 9.70
N LEU A 123 -18.22 11.83 9.25
CA LEU A 123 -17.12 11.55 8.30
C LEU A 123 -16.03 10.69 8.94
N MET A 124 -15.69 10.95 10.20
CA MET A 124 -14.72 10.14 10.96
C MET A 124 -15.25 8.73 11.23
N TYR A 125 -16.55 8.54 11.43
CA TYR A 125 -17.15 7.21 11.62
C TYR A 125 -17.25 6.42 10.31
N SER A 126 -17.65 7.09 9.22
CA SER A 126 -17.90 6.44 7.91
C SER A 126 -16.65 6.23 7.05
N SER A 127 -15.45 6.56 7.55
CA SER A 127 -14.16 6.44 6.82
C SER A 127 -14.05 7.28 5.53
N ASN A 128 -14.87 8.32 5.39
CA ASN A 128 -14.94 9.17 4.19
C ASN A 128 -14.16 10.49 4.30
N MET A 129 -13.31 10.66 5.33
CA MET A 129 -12.61 11.92 5.58
C MET A 129 -11.45 12.18 4.63
N ALA A 130 -10.58 11.17 4.47
CA ALA A 130 -9.45 11.22 3.56
C ALA A 130 -9.21 9.82 3.00
N THR A 131 -8.85 9.74 1.72
CA THR A 131 -8.85 8.45 0.99
C THR A 131 -7.85 7.47 1.61
N ALA A 132 -6.66 7.93 2.00
CA ALA A 132 -5.65 7.09 2.64
C ALA A 132 -5.99 6.65 4.08
N TYR A 133 -6.99 7.26 4.74
CA TYR A 133 -7.24 7.01 6.17
C TYR A 133 -7.89 5.69 6.47
N TYR A 134 -8.56 5.05 5.49
CA TYR A 134 -9.09 3.69 5.64
C TYR A 134 -8.02 2.73 6.21
N PHE A 135 -6.75 2.95 5.85
CA PHE A 135 -5.62 2.19 6.35
C PHE A 135 -5.50 2.24 7.89
N LEU A 136 -5.73 3.41 8.50
CA LEU A 136 -5.66 3.59 9.95
C LEU A 136 -6.73 2.76 10.67
N TYR A 137 -7.93 2.67 10.10
CA TYR A 137 -9.04 1.89 10.66
C TYR A 137 -8.74 0.39 10.55
N ILE A 138 -8.27 -0.07 9.38
CA ILE A 138 -7.83 -1.47 9.23
C ILE A 138 -6.73 -1.78 10.24
N TYR A 139 -5.75 -0.88 10.40
CA TYR A 139 -4.66 -1.09 11.34
C TYR A 139 -5.15 -1.20 12.80
N ILE A 140 -6.16 -0.42 13.23
CA ILE A 140 -6.80 -0.60 14.55
C ILE A 140 -7.43 -2.00 14.66
N GLY A 141 -8.16 -2.45 13.64
CA GLY A 141 -8.71 -3.81 13.60
C GLY A 141 -7.63 -4.88 13.77
N PHE A 142 -6.49 -4.71 13.12
CA PHE A 142 -5.34 -5.61 13.25
C PHE A 142 -4.71 -5.57 14.63
N LEU A 143 -4.64 -4.39 15.27
CA LEU A 143 -4.18 -4.27 16.65
C LEU A 143 -5.12 -4.97 17.63
N LEU A 144 -6.44 -4.88 17.44
CA LEU A 144 -7.42 -5.58 18.27
C LEU A 144 -7.24 -7.10 18.20
N MET A 145 -7.00 -7.62 17.00
CA MET A 145 -6.75 -9.05 16.77
C MET A 145 -5.30 -9.50 17.02
N LEU A 146 -4.40 -8.57 17.36
CA LEU A 146 -2.96 -8.84 17.45
C LEU A 146 -2.58 -9.99 18.39
N PRO A 147 -3.22 -10.19 19.57
CA PRO A 147 -2.94 -11.37 20.41
C PRO A 147 -3.21 -12.69 19.68
N LEU A 148 -4.33 -12.77 18.94
CA LEU A 148 -4.73 -13.96 18.18
C LEU A 148 -3.79 -14.20 17.00
N TRP A 149 -3.45 -13.14 16.26
CA TRP A 149 -2.50 -13.23 15.15
C TRP A 149 -1.15 -13.77 15.59
N ARG A 150 -0.64 -13.32 16.75
CA ARG A 150 0.64 -13.77 17.30
C ARG A 150 0.62 -15.26 17.64
N ILE A 151 -0.46 -15.74 18.26
CA ILE A 151 -0.60 -17.18 18.57
C ILE A 151 -0.63 -17.97 17.26
N LEU A 152 -1.45 -17.56 16.28
CA LEU A 152 -1.57 -18.23 15.00
C LEU A 152 -0.20 -18.43 14.33
N VAL A 153 0.53 -17.35 14.07
CA VAL A 153 1.76 -17.45 13.27
C VAL A 153 2.92 -18.15 13.98
N ARG A 154 2.90 -18.23 15.31
CA ARG A 154 3.89 -19.00 16.09
C ARG A 154 3.74 -20.50 15.94
N HIS A 155 2.50 -20.96 15.78
CA HIS A 155 2.19 -22.37 15.61
C HIS A 155 2.12 -22.81 14.14
N MET A 156 2.18 -21.85 13.20
CA MET A 156 2.25 -22.17 11.78
C MET A 156 3.62 -22.74 11.41
N THR A 157 3.63 -23.94 10.82
CA THR A 157 4.81 -24.51 10.18
C THR A 157 5.06 -23.85 8.82
N ASN A 158 6.26 -24.02 8.27
CA ASN A 158 6.57 -23.54 6.92
C ASN A 158 5.58 -24.07 5.86
N GLN A 159 5.10 -25.31 6.02
CA GLN A 159 4.11 -25.91 5.12
C GLN A 159 2.76 -25.18 5.17
N LEU A 160 2.32 -24.72 6.35
CA LEU A 160 1.07 -23.98 6.49
C LEU A 160 1.14 -22.59 5.84
N PHE A 161 2.31 -21.94 5.85
CA PHE A 161 2.52 -20.70 5.10
C PHE A 161 2.45 -20.95 3.58
N LEU A 162 3.08 -22.01 3.08
CA LEU A 162 3.01 -22.38 1.66
C LEU A 162 1.60 -22.77 1.24
N TYR A 163 0.86 -23.47 2.10
CA TYR A 163 -0.55 -23.79 1.89
C TYR A 163 -1.40 -22.52 1.78
N LEU A 164 -1.19 -21.54 2.67
CA LEU A 164 -1.89 -20.25 2.61
C LEU A 164 -1.59 -19.50 1.30
N ILE A 165 -0.34 -19.53 0.83
CA ILE A 165 0.05 -18.97 -0.47
C ILE A 165 -0.66 -19.69 -1.62
N ALA A 166 -0.71 -21.02 -1.58
CA ALA A 166 -1.41 -21.80 -2.60
C ALA A 166 -2.91 -21.46 -2.66
N LEU A 167 -3.55 -21.31 -1.49
CA LEU A 167 -4.94 -20.87 -1.40
C LEU A 167 -5.14 -19.46 -1.98
N ASN A 168 -4.26 -18.51 -1.68
CA ASN A 168 -4.36 -17.16 -2.23
C ASN A 168 -4.18 -17.17 -3.75
N LEU A 169 -3.16 -17.85 -4.27
CA LEU A 169 -2.95 -17.98 -5.71
C LEU A 169 -4.12 -18.63 -6.42
N PHE A 170 -4.74 -19.65 -5.81
CA PHE A 170 -5.92 -20.30 -6.37
C PHE A 170 -7.14 -19.38 -6.35
N PHE A 171 -7.58 -18.92 -5.17
CA PHE A 171 -8.84 -18.17 -5.02
C PHE A 171 -8.77 -16.72 -5.51
N VAL A 172 -7.63 -16.04 -5.39
CA VAL A 172 -7.47 -14.63 -5.79
C VAL A 172 -6.79 -14.52 -7.17
N GLY A 173 -5.82 -15.40 -7.45
CA GLY A 173 -5.14 -15.42 -8.74
C GLY A 173 -5.98 -16.07 -9.84
N PHE A 174 -6.25 -17.37 -9.71
CA PHE A 174 -6.77 -18.18 -10.82
C PHE A 174 -8.30 -18.18 -10.94
N ILE A 175 -9.05 -18.24 -9.83
CA ILE A 175 -10.51 -18.33 -9.88
C ILE A 175 -11.16 -17.15 -10.62
N PRO A 176 -10.79 -15.86 -10.39
CA PRO A 176 -11.37 -14.74 -11.13
C PRO A 176 -11.14 -14.87 -12.64
N VAL A 177 -9.96 -15.35 -13.04
CA VAL A 177 -9.58 -15.56 -14.45
C VAL A 177 -10.44 -16.66 -15.06
N PHE A 178 -10.48 -17.85 -14.47
CA PHE A 178 -11.26 -18.97 -15.00
C PHE A 178 -12.76 -18.69 -15.02
N SER A 179 -13.29 -18.09 -13.94
CA SER A 179 -14.71 -17.73 -13.86
C SER A 179 -15.08 -16.76 -14.99
N PHE A 180 -14.24 -15.76 -15.26
CA PHE A 180 -14.52 -14.81 -16.33
C PHE A 180 -14.34 -15.42 -17.72
N LEU A 181 -13.36 -16.29 -17.93
CA LEU A 181 -13.18 -16.99 -19.22
C LEU A 181 -14.38 -17.88 -19.57
N ILE A 182 -14.94 -18.59 -18.58
CA ILE A 182 -16.07 -19.52 -18.78
C ILE A 182 -17.39 -18.76 -18.88
N PHE A 183 -17.65 -17.84 -17.95
CA PHE A 183 -18.97 -17.24 -17.77
C PHE A 183 -19.07 -15.80 -18.27
N LYS A 184 -17.95 -15.16 -18.66
CA LYS A 184 -17.93 -13.77 -19.17
C LYS A 184 -18.67 -12.76 -18.27
N GLY A 185 -18.59 -12.97 -16.96
CA GLY A 185 -19.25 -12.12 -15.95
C GLY A 185 -20.71 -12.47 -15.64
N THR A 186 -21.30 -13.48 -16.29
CA THR A 186 -22.69 -13.93 -15.99
C THR A 186 -22.80 -14.78 -14.73
N ALA A 187 -21.70 -15.39 -14.29
CA ALA A 187 -21.64 -16.16 -13.05
C ALA A 187 -20.26 -16.04 -12.39
N GLU A 188 -20.26 -16.16 -11.07
CA GLU A 188 -19.06 -16.13 -10.22
C GLU A 188 -19.10 -17.31 -9.24
N ILE A 189 -17.93 -17.65 -8.69
CA ILE A 189 -17.86 -18.63 -7.61
C ILE A 189 -18.74 -18.18 -6.45
N ASN A 190 -19.40 -19.13 -5.78
CA ASN A 190 -20.16 -18.82 -4.58
C ASN A 190 -19.22 -18.26 -3.51
N TRP A 191 -19.44 -17.00 -3.11
CA TRP A 191 -18.59 -16.26 -2.18
C TRP A 191 -18.57 -16.84 -0.76
N PHE A 192 -19.49 -17.75 -0.40
CA PHE A 192 -19.41 -18.51 0.84
C PHE A 192 -18.21 -19.48 0.86
N ILE A 193 -17.68 -19.87 -0.31
CA ILE A 193 -16.47 -20.68 -0.44
C ILE A 193 -15.26 -19.72 -0.50
N ASN A 194 -15.01 -19.03 0.60
CA ASN A 194 -13.94 -18.05 0.71
C ASN A 194 -13.03 -18.37 1.91
N PRO A 195 -11.80 -18.89 1.69
CA PRO A 195 -10.84 -19.05 2.76
C PRO A 195 -10.39 -17.66 3.25
N ILE A 196 -11.04 -17.19 4.32
CA ILE A 196 -10.98 -15.80 4.81
C ILE A 196 -9.53 -15.28 4.93
N LEU A 197 -8.60 -16.06 5.49
CA LEU A 197 -7.21 -15.64 5.66
C LEU A 197 -6.42 -15.53 4.34
N ALA A 198 -6.79 -16.33 3.34
CA ALA A 198 -6.11 -16.36 2.06
C ALA A 198 -6.64 -15.28 1.10
N VAL A 199 -7.93 -14.96 1.17
CA VAL A 199 -8.57 -13.98 0.27
C VAL A 199 -8.59 -12.58 0.86
N SER A 200 -8.65 -12.43 2.20
CA SER A 200 -8.54 -11.13 2.84
C SER A 200 -7.14 -10.54 2.60
N GLU A 201 -7.06 -9.58 1.68
CA GLU A 201 -5.82 -8.92 1.28
C GLU A 201 -5.00 -8.45 2.49
N PRO A 202 -5.55 -7.69 3.47
CA PRO A 202 -4.78 -7.25 4.63
C PRO A 202 -4.23 -8.41 5.47
N SER A 203 -5.05 -9.44 5.69
CA SER A 203 -4.71 -10.56 6.60
C SER A 203 -3.62 -11.42 6.00
N PHE A 204 -3.76 -11.74 4.71
CA PHE A 204 -2.79 -12.54 3.96
C PHE A 204 -1.41 -11.88 3.97
N TYR A 205 -1.32 -10.61 3.57
CA TYR A 205 -0.03 -9.90 3.51
C TYR A 205 0.60 -9.65 4.89
N PHE A 206 -0.21 -9.46 5.93
CA PHE A 206 0.28 -9.34 7.30
C PHE A 206 0.98 -10.63 7.77
N ILE A 207 0.37 -11.80 7.52
CA ILE A 207 0.97 -13.10 7.85
C ILE A 207 2.23 -13.35 7.00
N LEU A 208 2.16 -13.06 5.70
CA LEU A 208 3.26 -13.25 4.75
C LEU A 208 4.47 -12.37 5.06
N GLY A 209 4.27 -11.14 5.50
CA GLY A 209 5.37 -10.28 5.96
C GLY A 209 6.12 -10.87 7.15
N TYR A 210 5.40 -11.48 8.10
CA TYR A 210 6.03 -12.22 9.19
C TYR A 210 6.82 -13.42 8.68
N TRP A 211 6.23 -14.22 7.78
CA TRP A 211 6.89 -15.38 7.19
C TRP A 211 8.18 -15.00 6.47
N ILE A 212 8.13 -14.08 5.51
CA ILE A 212 9.30 -13.68 4.72
C ILE A 212 10.39 -13.08 5.62
N GLU A 213 10.04 -12.26 6.60
CA GLU A 213 11.05 -11.56 7.40
C GLU A 213 11.66 -12.44 8.52
N ASN A 214 10.85 -13.31 9.15
CA ASN A 214 11.24 -13.98 10.40
C ASN A 214 11.31 -15.51 10.31
N VAL A 215 10.67 -16.14 9.32
CA VAL A 215 10.61 -17.61 9.19
C VAL A 215 11.39 -18.10 7.96
N LEU A 216 11.28 -17.40 6.83
CA LEU A 216 11.90 -17.78 5.56
C LEU A 216 13.44 -17.82 5.70
N PRO A 217 14.07 -18.99 5.49
CA PRO A 217 15.52 -19.12 5.62
C PRO A 217 16.26 -18.25 4.60
N ILE A 218 17.36 -17.62 5.04
CA ILE A 218 18.09 -16.68 4.18
C ILE A 218 18.66 -17.32 2.90
N HIS A 219 18.98 -18.61 2.93
CA HIS A 219 19.49 -19.34 1.76
C HIS A 219 18.45 -19.48 0.63
N TRP A 220 17.16 -19.22 0.88
CA TRP A 220 16.14 -19.13 -0.16
C TRP A 220 16.17 -17.77 -0.89
N LEU A 221 16.70 -16.72 -0.27
CA LEU A 221 16.88 -15.41 -0.88
C LEU A 221 18.15 -15.39 -1.73
N THR A 222 18.07 -16.00 -2.91
CA THR A 222 19.13 -15.98 -3.92
C THR A 222 18.70 -15.18 -5.13
N LYS A 223 19.67 -14.67 -5.92
CA LYS A 223 19.39 -14.00 -7.20
C LYS A 223 18.58 -14.91 -8.16
N ARG A 224 18.85 -16.22 -8.13
CA ARG A 224 18.16 -17.22 -8.96
C ARG A 224 16.68 -17.37 -8.57
N ASN A 225 16.39 -17.53 -7.28
CA ASN A 225 15.00 -17.64 -6.81
C ASN A 225 14.24 -16.31 -7.02
N LEU A 226 14.93 -15.18 -6.85
CA LEU A 226 14.34 -13.88 -7.13
C LEU A 226 14.03 -13.69 -8.62
N LEU A 227 14.87 -14.22 -9.53
CA LEU A 227 14.59 -14.24 -10.97
C LEU A 227 13.33 -15.06 -11.27
N TYR A 228 13.20 -16.26 -10.69
CA TYR A 228 11.99 -17.08 -10.86
C TYR A 228 10.74 -16.37 -10.34
N LEU A 229 10.83 -15.73 -9.17
CA LEU A 229 9.73 -14.94 -8.60
C LEU A 229 9.40 -13.72 -9.47
N GLY A 230 10.42 -13.05 -10.03
CA GLY A 230 10.24 -11.93 -10.95
C GLY A 230 9.58 -12.33 -12.26
N MET A 231 9.97 -13.47 -12.85
CA MET A 231 9.30 -14.03 -14.03
C MET A 231 7.84 -14.40 -13.74
N ALA A 232 7.57 -14.99 -12.57
CA ALA A 232 6.20 -15.29 -12.14
C ALA A 232 5.37 -14.00 -11.92
N ALA A 233 5.95 -12.96 -11.32
CA ALA A 233 5.32 -11.65 -11.14
C ALA A 233 4.98 -10.97 -12.48
N ILE A 234 5.91 -10.98 -13.44
CA ILE A 234 5.68 -10.47 -14.79
C ILE A 234 4.59 -11.28 -15.50
N ALA A 235 4.65 -12.61 -15.45
CA ALA A 235 3.64 -13.47 -16.06
C ALA A 235 2.25 -13.23 -15.45
N GLY A 236 2.15 -13.14 -14.12
CA GLY A 236 0.91 -12.82 -13.42
C GLY A 236 0.34 -11.45 -13.81
N THR A 237 1.20 -10.43 -13.86
CA THR A 237 0.82 -9.08 -14.33
C THR A 237 0.32 -9.11 -15.78
N MET A 238 0.97 -9.89 -16.64
CA MET A 238 0.59 -10.02 -18.05
C MET A 238 -0.78 -10.68 -18.19
N ILE A 239 -1.02 -11.78 -17.47
CA ILE A 239 -2.33 -12.46 -17.43
C ILE A 239 -3.40 -11.49 -16.94
N ALA A 240 -3.18 -10.82 -15.81
CA ALA A 240 -4.14 -9.90 -15.23
C ALA A 240 -4.44 -8.70 -16.14
N SER A 241 -3.42 -8.12 -16.78
CA SER A 241 -3.58 -7.01 -17.74
C SER A 241 -4.36 -7.44 -18.99
N ILE A 242 -4.08 -8.63 -19.54
CA ILE A 242 -4.83 -9.18 -20.68
C ILE A 242 -6.29 -9.41 -20.29
N MET A 243 -6.54 -9.96 -19.11
CA MET A 243 -7.90 -10.18 -18.61
C MET A 243 -8.65 -8.86 -18.37
N THR A 244 -7.97 -7.81 -17.88
CA THR A 244 -8.54 -6.46 -17.78
C THR A 244 -8.96 -5.92 -19.16
N CYS A 245 -8.10 -6.02 -20.17
CA CYS A 245 -8.46 -5.64 -21.54
C CYS A 245 -9.63 -6.47 -22.08
N TYR A 246 -9.59 -7.79 -21.91
CA TYR A 246 -10.63 -8.69 -22.40
C TYR A 246 -11.98 -8.40 -21.73
N HIS A 247 -11.99 -8.10 -20.43
CA HIS A 247 -13.20 -7.66 -19.73
C HIS A 247 -13.72 -6.34 -20.27
N GLY A 248 -12.84 -5.38 -20.56
CA GLY A 248 -13.21 -4.14 -21.23
C GLY A 248 -13.88 -4.37 -22.60
N VAL A 249 -13.39 -5.32 -23.40
CA VAL A 249 -14.01 -5.68 -24.68
C VAL A 249 -15.40 -6.29 -24.46
N VAL A 250 -15.54 -7.22 -23.52
CA VAL A 250 -16.83 -7.88 -23.21
C VAL A 250 -17.85 -6.88 -22.66
N ALA A 251 -17.41 -5.91 -21.87
CA ALA A 251 -18.26 -4.90 -21.25
C ALA A 251 -18.59 -3.69 -22.17
N GLY A 252 -18.06 -3.67 -23.40
CA GLY A 252 -18.30 -2.58 -24.36
C GLY A 252 -17.47 -1.31 -24.13
N GLY A 253 -16.41 -1.40 -23.33
CA GLY A 253 -15.50 -0.29 -23.04
C GLY A 253 -14.71 -0.51 -21.75
N LEU A 254 -13.57 0.17 -21.64
CA LEU A 254 -12.73 0.12 -20.45
C LEU A 254 -13.01 1.33 -19.56
N THR A 255 -13.32 1.08 -18.28
CA THR A 255 -13.50 2.10 -17.24
C THR A 255 -12.68 1.72 -16.00
N GLU A 256 -12.52 2.64 -15.03
CA GLU A 256 -11.84 2.31 -13.77
C GLU A 256 -12.53 1.14 -13.05
N ALA A 257 -13.86 1.20 -12.90
CA ALA A 257 -14.64 0.16 -12.24
C ALA A 257 -14.51 -1.23 -12.90
N ILE A 258 -14.49 -1.28 -14.24
CA ILE A 258 -14.33 -2.54 -14.99
C ILE A 258 -12.92 -3.12 -14.79
N SER A 259 -11.93 -2.24 -14.69
CA SER A 259 -10.52 -2.62 -14.62
C SER A 259 -10.12 -3.17 -13.25
N GLU A 260 -10.84 -2.78 -12.19
CA GLU A 260 -10.56 -3.20 -10.82
C GLU A 260 -10.64 -4.72 -10.60
N ARG A 261 -11.48 -5.42 -11.36
CA ARG A 261 -11.77 -6.86 -11.19
C ARG A 261 -10.53 -7.75 -11.12
N PHE A 262 -9.50 -7.46 -11.91
CA PHE A 262 -8.30 -8.31 -12.01
C PHE A 262 -7.06 -7.71 -11.36
N TYR A 263 -7.16 -6.51 -10.79
CA TYR A 263 -6.00 -5.85 -10.18
C TYR A 263 -5.36 -6.65 -9.05
N ASP A 264 -6.15 -7.43 -8.33
CA ASP A 264 -5.66 -8.23 -7.20
C ASP A 264 -5.20 -9.63 -7.65
N SER A 265 -5.55 -10.05 -8.87
CA SER A 265 -5.10 -11.32 -9.44
C SER A 265 -3.58 -11.32 -9.56
N PHE A 266 -2.96 -12.29 -8.89
CA PHE A 266 -1.51 -12.46 -8.83
C PHE A 266 -0.73 -11.28 -8.20
N LEU A 267 -1.39 -10.31 -7.57
CA LEU A 267 -0.75 -9.17 -6.89
C LEU A 267 0.26 -9.62 -5.82
N PHE A 268 0.04 -10.81 -5.24
CA PHE A 268 0.96 -11.43 -4.30
C PHE A 268 2.36 -11.60 -4.90
N LEU A 269 2.46 -12.02 -6.16
CA LEU A 269 3.76 -12.27 -6.80
C LEU A 269 4.56 -10.97 -6.94
N ASN A 270 3.91 -9.89 -7.39
CA ASN A 270 4.52 -8.56 -7.50
C ASN A 270 4.98 -8.05 -6.13
N THR A 271 4.11 -8.17 -5.13
CA THR A 271 4.39 -7.74 -3.76
C THR A 271 5.56 -8.51 -3.14
N ALA A 272 5.52 -9.85 -3.24
CA ALA A 272 6.58 -10.72 -2.73
C ALA A 272 7.91 -10.46 -3.44
N PHE A 273 7.88 -10.23 -4.75
CA PHE A 273 9.06 -9.86 -5.53
C PHE A 273 9.70 -8.57 -5.00
N ILE A 274 8.94 -7.48 -4.84
CA ILE A 274 9.47 -6.20 -4.34
C ILE A 274 10.05 -6.36 -2.92
N PHE A 275 9.33 -7.04 -2.03
CA PHE A 275 9.76 -7.22 -0.65
C PHE A 275 11.05 -8.05 -0.57
N CYS A 276 11.10 -9.20 -1.26
CA CYS A 276 12.27 -10.08 -1.30
C CYS A 276 13.45 -9.43 -2.03
N ALA A 277 13.22 -8.72 -3.13
CA ALA A 277 14.25 -7.98 -3.86
C ALA A 277 14.89 -6.93 -2.98
N SER A 278 14.07 -6.15 -2.27
CA SER A 278 14.55 -5.16 -1.32
C SER A 278 15.37 -5.82 -0.21
N ARG A 279 14.84 -6.85 0.45
CA ARG A 279 15.57 -7.57 1.50
C ARG A 279 16.91 -8.12 1.00
N LEU A 280 16.95 -8.75 -0.17
CA LEU A 280 18.18 -9.30 -0.75
C LEU A 280 19.20 -8.19 -1.09
N TRP A 281 18.74 -7.10 -1.70
CA TRP A 281 19.62 -6.00 -2.10
C TRP A 281 20.33 -5.37 -0.89
N PHE A 282 19.58 -5.10 0.18
CA PHE A 282 20.12 -4.52 1.42
C PHE A 282 21.00 -5.47 2.23
N ILE A 283 20.90 -6.79 2.04
CA ILE A 283 21.78 -7.78 2.66
C ILE A 283 23.09 -7.94 1.88
N THR A 284 23.03 -7.79 0.56
CA THR A 284 24.17 -8.05 -0.33
C THR A 284 25.01 -6.82 -0.63
N HIS A 285 24.45 -5.61 -0.52
CA HIS A 285 25.14 -4.36 -0.84
C HIS A 285 25.43 -3.54 0.41
N ASN A 286 26.66 -3.04 0.50
CA ASN A 286 27.04 -2.06 1.52
C ASN A 286 26.56 -0.67 1.12
N ILE A 287 25.82 -0.01 2.01
CA ILE A 287 25.24 1.31 1.76
C ILE A 287 26.04 2.36 2.53
N SER A 288 26.41 3.45 1.84
CA SER A 288 27.13 4.57 2.44
C SER A 288 26.36 5.17 3.62
N GLU A 289 27.07 5.70 4.63
CA GLU A 289 26.43 6.29 5.80
C GLU A 289 25.46 7.42 5.45
N ARG A 290 25.75 8.20 4.40
CA ARG A 290 24.87 9.27 3.91
C ARG A 290 23.54 8.71 3.41
N CYS A 291 23.58 7.68 2.56
CA CYS A 291 22.37 7.03 2.06
C CYS A 291 21.58 6.36 3.19
N GLN A 292 22.26 5.73 4.16
CA GLN A 292 21.59 5.18 5.34
C GLN A 292 20.84 6.25 6.14
N LYS A 293 21.46 7.42 6.38
CA LYS A 293 20.83 8.55 7.08
C LYS A 293 19.60 9.06 6.31
N ILE A 294 19.68 9.16 4.99
CA ILE A 294 18.55 9.57 4.14
C ILE A 294 17.41 8.56 4.23
N LEU A 295 17.68 7.26 4.09
CA LEU A 295 16.65 6.22 4.19
C LEU A 295 15.97 6.19 5.56
N LEU A 296 16.75 6.32 6.64
CA LEU A 296 16.22 6.42 8.00
C LEU A 296 15.36 7.67 8.20
N PHE A 297 15.73 8.79 7.57
CA PHE A 297 14.94 10.02 7.59
C PHE A 297 13.62 9.84 6.84
N LEU A 298 13.67 9.37 5.58
CA LEU A 298 12.49 9.14 4.75
C LEU A 298 11.52 8.15 5.41
N GLY A 299 12.04 7.01 5.89
CA GLY A 299 11.24 6.00 6.60
C GLY A 299 10.59 6.54 7.88
N ASN A 300 11.27 7.43 8.61
CA ASN A 300 10.72 8.08 9.80
C ASN A 300 9.67 9.16 9.49
N MET A 301 9.73 9.80 8.32
CA MET A 301 8.74 10.80 7.89
C MET A 301 7.54 10.16 7.19
N SER A 302 7.68 8.95 6.63
CA SER A 302 6.68 8.32 5.76
C SER A 302 5.27 8.29 6.35
N PHE A 303 5.13 7.95 7.63
CA PHE A 303 3.82 7.90 8.27
C PHE A 303 3.14 9.27 8.33
N GLY A 304 3.88 10.33 8.64
CA GLY A 304 3.34 11.69 8.58
C GLY A 304 3.01 12.15 7.16
N VAL A 305 3.83 11.79 6.17
CA VAL A 305 3.55 12.08 4.75
C VAL A 305 2.21 11.47 4.33
N MET A 306 1.95 10.23 4.72
CA MET A 306 0.67 9.57 4.46
C MET A 306 -0.51 10.34 5.08
N LEU A 307 -0.36 10.84 6.31
CA LEU A 307 -1.42 11.60 6.98
C LEU A 307 -1.73 12.95 6.30
N PHE A 308 -0.75 13.55 5.64
CA PHE A 308 -0.92 14.81 4.91
C PHE A 308 -1.15 14.64 3.40
N GLU A 309 -1.19 13.40 2.90
CA GLU A 309 -1.11 13.15 1.46
C GLU A 309 -2.21 13.88 0.68
N GLU A 310 -3.46 13.82 1.15
CA GLU A 310 -4.60 14.40 0.45
C GLU A 310 -4.51 15.93 0.37
N ILE A 311 -4.11 16.57 1.46
CA ILE A 311 -3.87 18.02 1.52
C ILE A 311 -2.72 18.38 0.56
N THR A 312 -1.59 17.68 0.64
CA THR A 312 -0.41 17.99 -0.19
C THR A 312 -0.65 17.76 -1.68
N ARG A 313 -1.39 16.71 -2.03
CA ARG A 313 -1.81 16.40 -3.39
C ARG A 313 -2.78 17.45 -3.90
N ASN A 314 -3.74 17.91 -3.09
CA ASN A 314 -4.64 18.98 -3.47
C ASN A 314 -3.91 20.31 -3.72
N ILE A 315 -3.00 20.72 -2.82
CA ILE A 315 -2.20 21.95 -2.98
C ILE A 315 -1.36 21.89 -4.28
N THR A 316 -0.67 20.77 -4.50
CA THR A 316 0.22 20.61 -5.66
C THR A 316 -0.53 20.33 -6.96
N ARG A 317 -1.80 19.94 -6.92
CA ARG A 317 -2.63 19.75 -8.12
C ARG A 317 -2.75 21.03 -8.94
N PHE A 318 -2.75 22.19 -8.28
CA PHE A 318 -2.71 23.49 -8.97
C PHE A 318 -1.46 23.63 -9.85
N PHE A 319 -0.28 23.29 -9.29
CA PHE A 319 0.99 23.30 -10.03
C PHE A 319 0.96 22.33 -11.22
N PHE A 320 0.44 21.11 -11.01
CA PHE A 320 0.29 20.12 -12.07
C PHE A 320 -0.58 20.63 -13.23
N ASN A 321 -1.78 21.13 -12.93
CA ASN A 321 -2.74 21.57 -13.95
C ASN A 321 -2.27 22.82 -14.70
N ARG A 322 -1.65 23.78 -14.02
CA ARG A 322 -1.30 25.09 -14.61
C ARG A 322 0.06 25.11 -15.30
N ILE A 323 1.02 24.35 -14.80
CA ILE A 323 2.42 24.43 -15.26
C ILE A 323 2.80 23.16 -16.02
N LEU A 324 2.72 21.98 -15.39
CA LEU A 324 3.22 20.74 -16.00
C LEU A 324 2.45 20.40 -17.29
N LEU A 325 1.11 20.37 -17.22
CA LEU A 325 0.29 20.06 -18.40
C LEU A 325 0.38 21.11 -19.51
N THR A 326 0.69 22.37 -19.18
CA THR A 326 0.78 23.47 -20.16
C THR A 326 2.12 23.48 -20.89
N TYR A 327 3.23 23.25 -20.18
CA TYR A 327 4.59 23.45 -20.71
C TYR A 327 5.34 22.15 -21.03
N ILE A 328 4.90 20.99 -20.51
CA ILE A 328 5.56 19.69 -20.71
C ILE A 328 4.57 18.59 -21.18
N PRO A 329 3.77 18.80 -22.24
CA PRO A 329 2.64 17.91 -22.57
C PRO A 329 3.03 16.55 -23.19
N ARG A 330 4.33 16.21 -23.29
CA ARG A 330 4.79 15.12 -24.18
C ARG A 330 4.72 13.73 -23.55
N PHE A 331 4.75 13.61 -22.22
CA PHE A 331 4.70 12.32 -21.54
C PHE A 331 3.89 12.37 -20.23
N PRO A 332 2.57 12.18 -20.29
CA PRO A 332 1.67 12.32 -19.13
C PRO A 332 2.06 11.49 -17.90
N PHE A 333 2.68 10.33 -18.10
CA PHE A 333 3.19 9.51 -17.01
C PHE A 333 4.29 10.22 -16.21
N PHE A 334 5.24 10.88 -16.87
CA PHE A 334 6.28 11.65 -16.18
C PHE A 334 5.68 12.87 -15.48
N ASP A 335 4.66 13.50 -16.05
CA ASP A 335 3.98 14.62 -15.40
C ASP A 335 3.32 14.18 -14.08
N ALA A 336 2.67 13.01 -14.07
CA ALA A 336 2.13 12.41 -12.85
C ALA A 336 3.22 12.08 -11.81
N VAL A 337 4.35 11.54 -12.26
CA VAL A 337 5.51 11.26 -11.38
C VAL A 337 6.05 12.56 -10.77
N ILE A 338 6.23 13.62 -11.56
CA ILE A 338 6.72 14.93 -11.07
C ILE A 338 5.72 15.55 -10.09
N TRP A 339 4.42 15.44 -10.37
CA TRP A 339 3.38 15.92 -9.48
C TRP A 339 3.44 15.21 -8.12
N ILE A 340 3.49 13.88 -8.11
CA ILE A 340 3.53 13.11 -6.86
C ILE A 340 4.85 13.27 -6.12
N CYS A 341 5.98 13.40 -6.81
CA CYS A 341 7.24 13.77 -6.18
C CYS A 341 7.16 15.15 -5.49
N SER A 342 6.54 16.14 -6.14
CA SER A 342 6.30 17.46 -5.55
C SER A 342 5.39 17.38 -4.31
N ALA A 343 4.30 16.63 -4.40
CA ALA A 343 3.38 16.40 -3.27
C ALA A 343 4.09 15.70 -2.10
N PHE A 344 4.89 14.68 -2.38
CA PHE A 344 5.66 13.93 -1.39
C PHE A 344 6.71 14.81 -0.70
N ILE A 345 7.43 15.66 -1.44
CA ILE A 345 8.39 16.62 -0.87
C ILE A 345 7.68 17.63 0.03
N LEU A 346 6.52 18.14 -0.38
CA LEU A 346 5.71 19.02 0.48
C LEU A 346 5.24 18.28 1.74
N GLY A 347 4.82 17.01 1.63
CA GLY A 347 4.47 16.17 2.76
C GLY A 347 5.65 15.92 3.72
N LEU A 348 6.86 15.74 3.19
CA LEU A 348 8.08 15.63 4.01
C LEU A 348 8.32 16.92 4.79
N LEU A 349 8.16 18.08 4.15
CA LEU A 349 8.31 19.39 4.79
C LEU A 349 7.27 19.58 5.91
N LEU A 350 5.98 19.36 5.62
CA LEU A 350 4.92 19.48 6.62
C LEU A 350 5.14 18.52 7.81
N THR A 351 5.47 17.27 7.52
CA THR A 351 5.76 16.27 8.56
C THR A 351 6.94 16.68 9.42
N TYR A 352 8.02 17.16 8.79
CA TYR A 352 9.20 17.64 9.50
C TYR A 352 8.89 18.83 10.41
N LEU A 353 8.08 19.79 9.94
CA LEU A 353 7.66 20.95 10.73
C LEU A 353 6.77 20.54 11.92
N VAL A 354 5.78 19.68 11.67
CA VAL A 354 4.88 19.18 12.73
C VAL A 354 5.66 18.39 13.78
N LYS A 355 6.65 17.60 13.36
CA LYS A 355 7.56 16.89 14.27
C LYS A 355 8.49 17.80 15.08
N LYS A 356 8.56 19.10 14.83
CA LYS A 356 9.26 20.01 15.78
C LYS A 356 8.50 20.16 17.10
N ILE A 357 7.20 19.86 17.10
CA ILE A 357 6.38 19.86 18.31
C ILE A 357 6.60 18.54 19.06
N PRO A 358 6.99 18.56 20.36
CA PRO A 358 7.35 17.34 21.11
C PRO A 358 6.26 16.27 21.12
N TYR A 359 4.99 16.69 21.25
CA TYR A 359 3.85 15.77 21.22
C TYR A 359 3.78 14.94 19.93
N PHE A 360 3.94 15.60 18.77
CA PHE A 360 3.88 14.93 17.47
C PHE A 360 5.12 14.08 17.16
N THR A 361 6.28 14.38 17.75
CA THR A 361 7.48 13.52 17.64
C THR A 361 7.22 12.10 18.15
N HIS A 362 6.41 11.97 19.21
CA HIS A 362 6.05 10.67 19.77
C HIS A 362 4.84 10.05 19.06
N LEU A 363 3.94 10.89 18.54
CA LEU A 363 2.69 10.45 17.93
C LEU A 363 2.89 9.92 16.49
N ILE A 364 3.74 10.52 15.66
CA ILE A 364 3.87 10.19 14.23
C ILE A 364 5.30 9.85 13.80
#